data_AF-A0A959P0M8-F1
#
_entry.id   AF-A0A959P0M8-F1
#
_cell.length_a   1.000
_cell.length_b   1.000
_cell.length_c   1.000
_cell.angle_alpha   90.00
_cell.angle_beta   90.00
_cell.angle_gamma   90.00
#
_symmetry.space_group_name_H-M   'P 1'
#
loop_
_entity.id
_entity.type
_entity.pdbx_description
1 polymer ?
#
loop_
_entity_poly.entity_id
_entity_poly.type
_entity_poly.pdbx_seq_one_letter_code
_entity_poly.pdbx_strand_id
1 'polypeptide(L)'
;MSLLDAISMAVGTMIGASIFSIFGIGAKIAGNNLPEAFILSGLFALLVAYSYSKLGAKIISNAGPIEFILQGIGDNLITGMLSILMWLSYVVSISLFAKGFSGYLLPLIGLQVTPLALGIVEVLLIS
;
A
#
# COMPACT_ATOMS: atom_id res chain seq x y z
N MET A 1 3.86 5.27 -20.60
CA MET A 1 4.68 4.62 -19.56
C MET A 1 5.40 3.44 -20.20
N SER A 2 6.71 3.34 -20.03
CA SER A 2 7.43 2.12 -20.41
C SER A 2 7.20 1.01 -19.37
N LEU A 3 7.52 -0.24 -19.72
CA LEU A 3 7.42 -1.37 -18.78
C LEU A 3 8.29 -1.12 -17.53
N LEU A 4 9.50 -0.59 -17.72
CA LEU A 4 10.41 -0.30 -16.62
C LEU A 4 9.88 0.80 -15.69
N ASP A 5 9.24 1.83 -16.25
CA ASP A 5 8.64 2.90 -15.43
C ASP A 5 7.53 2.34 -14.53
N ALA A 6 6.67 1.47 -15.10
CA ALA A 6 5.57 0.84 -14.36
C ALA A 6 6.09 -0.10 -13.27
N ILE A 7 7.11 -0.90 -13.55
CA ILE A 7 7.77 -1.77 -12.56
C ILE A 7 8.39 -0.91 -11.45
N SER A 8 9.14 0.13 -11.80
CA SER A 8 9.79 1.01 -10.82
C SER A 8 8.78 1.69 -9.92
N MET A 9 7.65 2.15 -10.47
CA MET A 9 6.57 2.76 -9.69
C MET A 9 5.95 1.75 -8.70
N ALA A 10 5.64 0.53 -9.16
CA ALA A 10 5.08 -0.51 -8.30
C ALA A 10 6.08 -0.95 -7.21
N VAL A 11 7.33 -1.21 -7.56
CA VAL A 11 8.37 -1.64 -6.61
C VAL A 11 8.65 -0.54 -5.58
N GLY A 12 8.76 0.72 -6.01
CA GLY A 12 9.00 1.85 -5.11
C GLY A 12 7.90 1.99 -4.06
N THR A 13 6.63 1.89 -4.47
CA THR A 13 5.50 1.95 -3.53
C THR A 13 5.45 0.75 -2.56
N MET A 14 5.74 -0.46 -3.04
CA MET A 14 5.79 -1.67 -2.20
C MET A 14 6.92 -1.61 -1.16
N ILE A 15 8.13 -1.23 -1.57
CA ILE A 15 9.28 -1.09 -0.66
C ILE A 15 9.02 0.01 0.38
N GLY A 16 8.50 1.17 -0.07
CA GLY A 16 8.14 2.27 0.81
C GLY A 16 7.19 1.85 1.92
N ALA A 17 6.09 1.16 1.57
CA ALA A 17 5.08 0.78 2.55
C ALA A 17 5.58 -0.34 3.48
N SER A 18 6.16 -1.40 2.93
CA SER A 18 6.50 -2.61 3.70
C SER A 18 7.79 -2.45 4.52
N ILE A 19 8.87 -1.96 3.90
CA ILE A 19 10.20 -1.90 4.53
C ILE A 19 10.34 -0.65 5.39
N PHE A 20 9.85 0.50 4.92
CA PHE A 20 10.04 1.77 5.62
C PHE A 20 8.86 2.20 6.50
N SER A 21 7.65 1.64 6.34
CA SER A 21 6.54 2.00 7.25
C SER A 21 6.23 0.93 8.29
N ILE A 22 6.02 -0.33 7.89
CA ILE A 22 5.51 -1.38 8.81
C ILE A 22 6.53 -2.41 9.29
N PHE A 23 7.78 -2.37 8.80
CA PHE A 23 8.78 -3.38 9.13
C PHE A 23 9.01 -3.55 10.63
N GLY A 24 9.08 -2.44 11.39
CA GLY A 24 9.23 -2.49 12.84
C GLY A 24 8.06 -3.17 13.57
N ILE A 25 6.83 -2.99 13.07
CA ILE A 25 5.64 -3.66 13.62
C ILE A 25 5.69 -5.15 13.27
N GLY A 26 6.06 -5.49 12.03
CA GLY A 26 6.26 -6.87 11.60
C GLY A 26 7.31 -7.59 12.45
N ALA A 27 8.47 -6.97 12.66
CA ALA A 27 9.54 -7.51 13.49
C ALA A 27 9.10 -7.71 14.96
N LYS A 28 8.28 -6.79 15.50
CA LYS A 28 7.73 -6.91 16.86
C LYS A 28 6.78 -8.10 17.00
N ILE A 29 5.98 -8.40 15.97
CA ILE A 29 4.96 -9.47 16.02
C ILE A 29 5.55 -10.83 15.62
N ALA A 30 6.28 -10.89 14.51
CA ALA A 30 6.81 -12.13 13.95
C ALA A 30 8.19 -12.50 14.51
N GLY A 31 8.93 -11.54 15.08
CA GLY A 31 10.29 -11.76 15.60
C GLY A 31 11.20 -12.35 14.53
N ASN A 32 11.84 -13.48 14.87
CA ASN A 32 12.73 -14.20 13.96
C ASN A 32 12.00 -14.82 12.76
N ASN A 33 10.67 -15.01 12.85
CA ASN A 33 9.87 -15.62 11.78
C ASN A 33 9.39 -14.60 10.73
N LEU A 34 9.95 -13.37 10.77
CA LEU A 34 9.59 -12.30 9.84
C LEU A 34 9.87 -12.67 8.36
N PRO A 35 11.00 -13.31 8.00
CA PRO A 35 11.25 -13.73 6.62
C PRO A 35 10.18 -14.70 6.10
N GLU A 36 9.75 -15.66 6.91
CA GLU A 36 8.70 -16.62 6.58
C GLU A 36 7.34 -15.91 6.37
N ALA A 37 7.02 -14.91 7.20
CA ALA A 37 5.82 -14.10 7.04
C ALA A 37 5.83 -13.30 5.73
N PHE A 38 7.00 -12.79 5.31
CA PHE A 38 7.16 -12.13 4.01
C PHE A 38 6.98 -13.10 2.84
N ILE A 39 7.54 -14.31 2.93
CA ILE A 39 7.37 -15.35 1.89
C ILE A 39 5.90 -15.73 1.75
N LEU A 40 5.21 -15.96 2.87
CA LEU A 40 3.79 -16.31 2.87
C LEU A 40 2.94 -15.19 2.27
N SER A 41 3.23 -13.94 2.62
CA SER A 41 2.57 -12.76 2.05
C SER A 41 2.84 -12.62 0.54
N GLY A 42 4.05 -12.93 0.10
CA GLY A 42 4.44 -12.99 -1.32
C GLY A 42 3.65 -14.06 -2.09
N LEU A 43 3.42 -15.23 -1.50
CA LEU A 43 2.57 -16.27 -2.11
C LEU A 43 1.13 -15.80 -2.29
N PHE A 44 0.54 -15.15 -1.28
CA PHE A 44 -0.80 -14.56 -1.43
C PHE A 44 -0.85 -13.48 -2.50
N ALA A 45 0.18 -12.63 -2.57
CA ALA A 45 0.29 -11.61 -3.61
C ALA A 45 0.37 -12.22 -5.02
N LEU A 46 1.08 -13.35 -5.21
CA LEU A 46 1.13 -14.06 -6.50
C LEU A 46 -0.23 -14.62 -6.91
N LEU A 47 -1.00 -15.17 -5.97
CA LEU A 47 -2.36 -15.65 -6.25
C LEU A 47 -3.27 -14.51 -6.73
N VAL A 48 -3.18 -13.33 -6.10
CA VAL A 48 -3.92 -12.13 -6.52
C VAL A 48 -3.42 -11.63 -7.88
N ALA A 49 -2.10 -11.59 -8.07
CA ALA A 49 -1.47 -11.15 -9.31
C ALA A 49 -1.88 -12.02 -10.51
N TYR A 50 -2.10 -13.33 -10.31
CA TYR A 50 -2.62 -14.20 -11.36
C TYR A 50 -3.97 -13.70 -11.89
N SER A 51 -4.94 -13.41 -11.01
CA SER A 51 -6.25 -12.87 -11.40
C SER A 51 -6.12 -11.50 -12.09
N TYR A 52 -5.31 -10.60 -11.55
CA TYR A 52 -5.07 -9.27 -12.14
C TYR A 52 -4.40 -9.35 -13.51
N SER A 53 -3.44 -10.27 -13.71
CA SER A 53 -2.76 -10.43 -15.00
C SER A 53 -3.71 -10.95 -16.08
N LYS A 54 -4.60 -11.88 -15.74
CA LYS A 54 -5.58 -12.44 -16.69
C LYS A 54 -6.68 -11.45 -17.05
N LEU A 55 -7.16 -10.68 -16.08
CA LEU A 55 -8.19 -9.66 -16.28
C LEU A 55 -7.61 -8.42 -16.98
N GLY A 56 -6.47 -7.91 -16.51
CA GLY A 56 -5.80 -6.74 -17.07
C GLY A 56 -5.28 -6.93 -18.50
N ALA A 57 -5.04 -8.18 -18.93
CA ALA A 57 -4.72 -8.48 -20.32
C ALA A 57 -5.92 -8.30 -21.28
N LYS A 58 -7.15 -8.32 -20.77
CA LYS A 58 -8.39 -8.21 -21.56
C LYS A 58 -9.10 -6.87 -21.36
N ILE A 59 -9.02 -6.32 -20.15
CA ILE A 59 -9.77 -5.14 -19.72
C ILE A 59 -8.77 -4.02 -19.44
N ILE A 60 -8.76 -3.01 -20.32
CA ILE A 60 -7.88 -1.83 -20.21
C ILE A 60 -8.76 -0.65 -19.79
N SER A 61 -8.67 -0.26 -18.51
CA SER A 61 -9.40 0.88 -17.96
C SER A 61 -8.58 1.54 -16.85
N ASN A 62 -8.70 2.87 -16.75
CA ASN A 62 -8.09 3.65 -15.67
C ASN A 62 -8.82 3.46 -14.33
N ALA A 63 -10.03 2.88 -14.33
CA ALA A 63 -10.75 2.53 -13.11
C ALA A 63 -10.13 1.31 -12.37
N GLY A 64 -9.16 0.64 -12.98
CA GLY A 64 -8.41 -0.46 -12.37
C GLY A 64 -9.32 -1.64 -12.00
N PRO A 65 -9.26 -2.16 -10.76
CA PRO A 65 -10.05 -3.32 -10.36
C PRO A 65 -11.56 -3.07 -10.34
N ILE A 66 -12.00 -1.82 -10.23
CA ILE A 66 -13.42 -1.47 -10.27
C ILE A 66 -14.01 -1.79 -11.65
N GLU A 67 -13.24 -1.64 -12.72
CA GLU A 67 -13.69 -2.05 -14.06
C GLU A 67 -13.88 -3.57 -14.13
N PHE A 68 -12.98 -4.34 -13.53
CA PHE A 68 -13.09 -5.80 -13.52
C PHE A 68 -14.36 -6.26 -12.80
N ILE A 69 -14.69 -5.57 -11.70
CA ILE A 69 -15.91 -5.81 -10.92
C ILE A 69 -17.14 -5.38 -11.75
N LEU A 70 -17.11 -4.19 -12.35
CA LEU A 70 -18.21 -3.68 -13.17
C LEU A 70 -18.55 -4.62 -14.33
N GLN A 71 -17.55 -5.19 -15.01
CA GLN A 71 -17.77 -6.16 -16.08
C GLN A 71 -18.19 -7.55 -15.58
N GLY A 72 -17.81 -7.92 -14.35
CA GLY A 72 -18.15 -9.22 -13.76
C GLY A 72 -19.55 -9.28 -13.15
N ILE A 73 -19.97 -8.24 -12.42
CA ILE A 73 -21.23 -8.21 -11.67
C ILE A 73 -22.18 -7.07 -12.07
N GLY A 74 -21.81 -6.26 -13.05
CA GLY A 74 -22.60 -5.12 -13.52
C GLY A 74 -22.52 -3.89 -12.61
N ASP A 75 -23.24 -2.85 -13.01
CA ASP A 75 -23.42 -1.65 -12.17
C ASP A 75 -24.46 -1.95 -11.09
N ASN A 76 -24.02 -1.95 -9.84
CA ASN A 76 -24.85 -2.22 -8.68
C ASN A 76 -24.25 -1.54 -7.44
N LEU A 77 -25.01 -1.56 -6.35
CA LEU A 77 -24.59 -0.93 -5.10
C LEU A 77 -23.26 -1.50 -4.55
N ILE A 78 -22.97 -2.78 -4.80
CA ILE A 78 -21.71 -3.42 -4.38
C ILE A 78 -20.53 -2.85 -5.16
N THR A 79 -20.67 -2.64 -6.47
CA THR A 79 -19.64 -1.99 -7.31
C THR A 79 -19.35 -0.58 -6.82
N GLY A 80 -20.38 0.20 -6.46
CA GLY A 80 -20.23 1.51 -5.85
C GLY A 80 -19.51 1.46 -4.49
N MET A 81 -19.88 0.53 -3.62
CA MET A 81 -19.23 0.34 -2.31
C MET A 81 -17.75 -0.03 -2.46
N LEU A 82 -17.41 -0.91 -3.40
CA LEU A 82 -16.03 -1.32 -3.66
C LEU A 82 -15.18 -0.18 -4.22
N SER A 83 -15.76 0.71 -5.01
CA SER A 83 -15.09 1.94 -5.48
C SER A 83 -14.70 2.86 -4.31
N ILE A 84 -15.63 3.08 -3.37
CA ILE A 84 -15.36 3.85 -2.16
C ILE A 84 -14.31 3.16 -1.29
N LEU A 85 -14.36 1.83 -1.18
CA LEU A 85 -13.37 1.05 -0.43
C LEU A 85 -11.96 1.18 -1.05
N MET A 86 -11.86 1.17 -2.38
CA MET A 86 -10.60 1.40 -3.09
C MET A 86 -10.06 2.80 -2.81
N TRP A 87 -10.91 3.83 -2.88
CA TRP A 87 -10.53 5.19 -2.51
C TRP A 87 -10.04 5.29 -1.06
N LEU A 88 -10.77 4.68 -0.12
CA LEU A 88 -10.40 4.65 1.30
C LEU A 88 -9.05 3.95 1.52
N SER A 89 -8.77 2.89 0.76
CA SER A 89 -7.48 2.18 0.82
C SER A 89 -6.31 3.09 0.48
N TYR A 90 -6.47 4.02 -0.47
CA TYR A 90 -5.46 5.04 -0.76
C TYR A 90 -5.31 6.04 0.37
N VAL A 91 -6.41 6.52 0.96
CA VAL A 91 -6.37 7.43 2.11
C VAL A 91 -5.59 6.82 3.27
N VAL A 92 -5.89 5.57 3.62
CA VAL A 92 -5.17 4.84 4.68
C VAL A 92 -3.69 4.63 4.33
N SER A 93 -3.38 4.36 3.06
CA SER A 93 -2.00 4.22 2.60
C SER A 93 -1.22 5.52 2.76
N ILE A 94 -1.80 6.68 2.46
CA ILE A 94 -1.16 7.99 2.65
C ILE A 94 -0.84 8.22 4.13
N SER A 95 -1.79 7.93 5.03
CA SER A 95 -1.53 8.00 6.48
C SER A 95 -0.40 7.07 6.92
N LEU A 96 -0.33 5.87 6.35
CA LEU A 96 0.74 4.91 6.64
C LEU A 96 2.11 5.43 6.20
N PHE A 97 2.21 6.05 5.02
CA PHE A 97 3.45 6.67 4.54
C PHE A 97 3.86 7.87 5.39
N ALA A 98 2.92 8.74 5.78
CA ALA A 98 3.20 9.89 6.65
C ALA A 98 3.79 9.45 7.99
N LYS A 99 3.22 8.40 8.59
CA LYS A 99 3.72 7.83 9.85
C LYS A 99 5.10 7.20 9.70
N GLY A 100 5.31 6.41 8.65
CA GLY A 100 6.62 5.83 8.34
C GLY A 100 7.69 6.91 8.19
N PHE A 101 7.41 7.92 7.36
CA PHE A 101 8.33 9.03 7.12
C PHE A 101 8.64 9.82 8.41
N SER A 102 7.64 10.14 9.21
CA SER A 102 7.83 10.85 10.49
C SER A 102 8.73 10.06 11.46
N GLY A 103 8.59 8.73 11.47
CA GLY A 103 9.40 7.83 12.28
C GLY A 103 10.88 7.80 11.89
N TYR A 104 11.21 8.05 10.62
CA TYR A 104 12.61 8.14 10.15
C TYR A 104 13.15 9.58 10.16
N LEU A 105 12.30 10.58 9.92
CA LEU A 105 12.73 11.98 9.88
C LEU A 105 13.20 12.47 11.25
N LEU A 106 12.44 12.21 12.32
CA LEU A 106 12.77 12.73 13.66
C LEU A 106 14.15 12.25 14.16
N PRO A 107 14.49 10.94 14.08
CA PRO A 107 15.84 10.48 14.41
C PRO A 107 16.92 11.06 13.49
N LEU A 108 16.62 11.26 12.20
CA LEU A 108 17.58 11.79 11.22
C LEU A 108 18.02 13.23 11.57
N ILE A 109 17.10 14.05 12.06
CA ILE A 109 17.39 15.43 12.51
C ILE A 109 17.81 15.51 13.99
N GLY A 110 18.00 14.37 14.66
CA GLY A 110 18.44 14.30 16.06
C GLY A 110 17.36 14.72 17.08
N LEU A 111 16.08 14.75 16.69
CA LEU A 111 14.98 15.04 17.60
C LEU A 111 14.45 13.77 18.27
N GLN A 112 13.97 13.91 19.49
CA GLN A 112 13.34 12.81 20.22
C GLN A 112 12.00 12.44 19.59
N VAL A 113 11.79 11.14 19.38
CA VAL A 113 10.54 10.58 18.87
C VAL A 113 9.50 10.60 19.99
N THR A 114 8.85 11.75 20.18
CA THR A 114 7.71 11.91 21.10
C THR A 114 6.40 11.82 20.31
N PRO A 115 5.29 11.36 20.94
CA PRO A 115 3.98 11.30 20.27
C PRO A 115 3.53 12.66 19.70
N LEU A 116 3.91 13.75 20.37
CA LEU A 116 3.61 15.11 19.91
C LEU A 116 4.42 15.48 18.67
N ALA A 117 5.72 15.19 18.65
CA ALA A 117 6.58 15.47 17.50
C ALA A 117 6.17 14.65 16.26
N LEU A 118 5.79 13.38 16.45
CA LEU A 118 5.24 12.55 15.38
C LEU A 118 3.95 13.15 14.82
N GLY A 119 3.01 13.54 15.68
CA GLY A 119 1.75 14.13 15.25
C GLY A 119 1.92 15.45 14.50
N ILE A 120 2.88 16.30 14.89
CA ILE A 120 3.17 17.56 14.18
C ILE A 120 3.69 17.28 12.77
N VAL A 121 4.63 16.34 12.61
CA VAL A 121 5.19 16.01 11.29
C VAL A 121 4.14 15.32 10.41
N GLU A 122 3.34 14.42 10.97
CA GLU A 122 2.24 13.75 10.26
C GLU A 122 1.20 14.74 9.74
N VAL A 123 0.75 15.68 10.58
CA VAL A 123 -0.21 16.71 10.17
C VAL A 123 0.37 17.61 9.10
N LEU A 124 1.61 18.07 9.26
CA LEU A 124 2.27 18.96 8.29
C LEU A 124 2.50 18.29 6.92
N LEU A 125 2.64 16.97 6.88
CA LEU A 125 2.79 16.21 5.63
C LEU A 125 1.46 15.97 4.91
N ILE A 126 0.36 15.85 5.66
CA ILE A 126 -0.97 15.52 5.12
C ILE A 126 -1.76 16.79 4.80
N SER A 127 -1.50 17.90 5.50
CA SER A 127 -2.11 19.22 5.28
C SER A 127 -1.55 19.93 4.05
#